data_AF-A0A9E7EPY5-F1
#
_entry.id   AF-A0A9E7EPY5-F1
#
_cell.length_a   1.000
_cell.length_b   1.000
_cell.length_c   1.000
_cell.angle_alpha   90.00
_cell.angle_beta   90.00
_cell.angle_gamma   90.00
#
_symmetry.space_group_name_H-M   'P 1'
#
loop_
_entity.id
_entity.type
_entity.pdbx_description
1 polymer ?
#
loop_
_entity_poly.entity_id
_entity_poly.type
_entity_poly.pdbx_seq_one_letter_code
_entity_poly.pdbx_strand_id
1 'polypeptide(L)'
;MPSNRVLRVAADGSGEFWTVQEAIDAVPLSNRVRTVIQVAPGLYREPVYVPKTKNFITLAASRPESTILSWDNTATRINHHQPSRVIGTGTFGCGSTIVEGEDFIAENITFENKAPQV
;
A
#
# COMPACT_ATOMS: atom_id res chain seq x y z
N MET A 1 -0.81 -22.98 16.04
CA MET A 1 -0.06 -21.98 15.25
C MET A 1 -1.06 -20.92 14.82
N PRO A 2 -0.82 -19.61 15.03
CA PRO A 2 -1.74 -18.61 14.50
C PRO A 2 -1.77 -18.77 12.97
N SER A 3 -2.95 -18.95 12.42
CA SER A 3 -3.16 -18.99 10.97
C SER A 3 -2.83 -17.62 10.40
N ASN A 4 -1.88 -17.54 9.46
CA ASN A 4 -1.64 -16.30 8.70
C ASN A 4 -2.96 -15.84 8.08
N ARG A 5 -3.35 -14.59 8.32
CA ARG A 5 -4.51 -13.98 7.68
C ARG A 5 -4.11 -13.62 6.25
N VAL A 6 -4.89 -14.06 5.26
CA VAL A 6 -4.65 -13.73 3.85
C VAL A 6 -5.82 -12.89 3.34
N LEU A 7 -5.54 -11.72 2.77
CA LEU A 7 -6.52 -10.85 2.11
C LEU A 7 -6.19 -10.79 0.62
N ARG A 8 -7.20 -10.89 -0.24
CA ARG A 8 -7.01 -10.85 -1.70
C ARG A 8 -7.44 -9.52 -2.30
N VAL A 9 -6.57 -8.92 -3.10
CA VAL A 9 -6.82 -7.67 -3.83
C VAL A 9 -6.79 -7.95 -5.32
N ALA A 10 -7.84 -7.58 -6.05
CA ALA A 10 -7.85 -7.65 -7.50
C ALA A 10 -8.66 -6.48 -8.09
N ALA A 11 -8.05 -5.71 -8.99
CA ALA A 11 -8.68 -4.55 -9.60
C ALA A 11 -9.87 -4.90 -10.52
N ASP A 12 -10.00 -6.17 -10.93
CA ASP A 12 -11.10 -6.69 -11.74
C ASP A 12 -12.30 -7.15 -10.89
N GLY A 13 -12.22 -7.04 -9.56
CA GLY A 13 -13.27 -7.44 -8.63
C GLY A 13 -13.30 -8.93 -8.30
N SER A 14 -12.32 -9.73 -8.75
CA SER A 14 -12.20 -11.16 -8.39
C SER A 14 -11.63 -11.39 -6.97
N GLY A 15 -11.13 -10.34 -6.32
CA GLY A 15 -10.61 -10.33 -4.96
C GLY A 15 -11.65 -9.93 -3.92
N GLU A 16 -11.25 -9.94 -2.65
CA GLU A 16 -12.07 -9.42 -1.54
C GLU A 16 -12.11 -7.89 -1.56
N PHE A 17 -11.04 -7.26 -2.06
CA PHE A 17 -10.89 -5.81 -2.17
C PHE A 17 -10.48 -5.43 -3.59
N TRP A 18 -10.85 -4.20 -3.98
CA TRP A 18 -10.53 -3.68 -5.31
C TRP A 18 -9.21 -2.92 -5.28
N THR A 19 -8.91 -2.29 -4.16
CA THR A 19 -7.69 -1.50 -3.96
C THR A 19 -6.81 -2.06 -2.83
N VAL A 20 -5.53 -1.69 -2.86
CA VAL A 20 -4.57 -2.10 -1.82
C VAL A 20 -4.84 -1.34 -0.53
N GLN A 21 -5.25 -0.06 -0.60
CA GLN A 21 -5.59 0.71 0.59
C GLN A 21 -6.77 0.10 1.35
N GLU A 22 -7.82 -0.38 0.66
CA GLU A 22 -8.96 -1.04 1.31
C GLU A 22 -8.55 -2.28 2.10
N ALA A 23 -7.66 -3.10 1.53
CA ALA A 23 -7.16 -4.29 2.22
C ALA A 23 -6.31 -3.93 3.45
N ILE A 24 -5.47 -2.88 3.36
CA ILE A 24 -4.73 -2.35 4.51
C ILE A 24 -5.72 -1.84 5.56
N ASP A 25 -6.79 -1.15 5.13
CA ASP A 25 -7.82 -0.58 5.98
C ASP A 25 -8.57 -1.65 6.79
N ALA A 26 -8.78 -2.83 6.19
CA ALA A 26 -9.39 -4.00 6.83
C ALA A 26 -8.49 -4.72 7.86
N VAL A 27 -7.18 -4.44 7.88
CA VAL A 27 -6.28 -5.00 8.91
C VAL A 27 -6.62 -4.36 10.27
N PRO A 28 -6.81 -5.16 11.35
CA PRO A 28 -7.12 -4.64 12.67
C PRO A 28 -6.06 -3.67 13.20
N LEU A 29 -6.50 -2.70 13.99
CA LEU A 29 -5.58 -1.84 14.74
C LEU A 29 -4.77 -2.67 15.74
N SER A 30 -3.51 -2.27 15.96
CA SER A 30 -2.54 -2.96 16.80
C SER A 30 -2.36 -4.43 16.43
N ASN A 31 -2.36 -4.72 15.12
CA ASN A 31 -2.19 -6.07 14.60
C ASN A 31 -0.89 -6.72 15.13
N ARG A 32 -1.01 -7.96 15.61
CA ARG A 32 0.11 -8.76 16.15
C ARG A 32 0.35 -10.05 15.37
N VAL A 33 -0.44 -10.30 14.33
CA VAL A 33 -0.39 -11.52 13.53
C VAL A 33 -0.11 -11.15 12.08
N ARG A 34 0.84 -11.82 11.44
CA ARG A 34 1.17 -11.60 10.03
C ARG A 34 -0.09 -11.64 9.16
N THR A 35 -0.39 -10.51 8.51
CA THR A 35 -1.45 -10.42 7.50
C THR A 35 -0.81 -10.26 6.13
N VAL A 36 -1.05 -11.23 5.25
CA VAL A 36 -0.54 -11.25 3.88
C VAL A 36 -1.63 -10.71 2.96
N ILE A 37 -1.37 -9.59 2.31
CA ILE A 37 -2.23 -9.01 1.28
C ILE A 37 -1.69 -9.49 -0.07
N GLN A 38 -2.41 -10.41 -0.69
CA GLN A 38 -2.10 -10.95 -2.01
C GLN A 38 -2.69 -10.03 -3.08
N VAL A 39 -1.83 -9.38 -3.85
CA VAL A 39 -2.22 -8.43 -4.89
C VAL A 39 -2.11 -9.11 -6.26
N ALA A 40 -3.23 -9.18 -6.96
CA ALA A 40 -3.29 -9.71 -8.32
C ALA A 40 -2.50 -8.83 -9.31
N PRO A 41 -2.12 -9.35 -10.49
CA PRO A 41 -1.61 -8.55 -11.60
C PRO A 41 -2.55 -7.39 -11.94
N GLY A 42 -2.00 -6.19 -12.05
CA GLY A 42 -2.76 -4.97 -12.32
C GLY A 42 -1.96 -3.70 -12.08
N LEU A 43 -2.49 -2.59 -12.60
CA LEU A 43 -2.01 -1.23 -12.30
C LEU A 43 -2.95 -0.59 -11.27
N TYR A 44 -2.44 -0.37 -10.07
CA TYR A 44 -3.15 0.22 -8.95
C TYR A 44 -2.74 1.69 -8.82
N ARG A 45 -3.64 2.59 -9.26
CA ARG A 45 -3.42 4.04 -9.23
C ARG A 45 -4.01 4.66 -7.96
N GLU A 46 -3.29 4.51 -6.86
CA GLU A 46 -3.71 5.01 -5.56
C GLU A 46 -2.48 5.36 -4.71
N PRO A 47 -2.59 6.38 -3.82
CA PRO A 47 -1.61 6.57 -2.77
C PRO A 47 -1.84 5.56 -1.64
N VAL A 48 -0.81 4.80 -1.28
CA VAL A 48 -0.87 3.79 -0.22
C VAL A 48 -0.25 4.29 1.08
N TYR A 49 -0.95 4.10 2.18
CA TYR A 49 -0.47 4.41 3.52
C TYR A 49 -0.67 3.24 4.47
N VAL A 50 0.44 2.74 5.03
CA VAL A 50 0.47 1.74 6.09
C VAL A 50 0.75 2.45 7.42
N PRO A 51 -0.26 2.66 8.28
CA PRO A 51 -0.07 3.38 9.53
C PRO A 51 0.75 2.58 10.55
N LYS A 52 1.42 3.29 11.46
CA LYS A 52 2.14 2.74 12.61
C LYS A 52 1.34 1.82 13.54
N THR A 53 0.01 1.85 13.44
CA THR A 53 -0.89 0.98 14.22
C THR A 53 -1.15 -0.35 13.52
N LYS A 54 -0.66 -0.57 12.30
CA LYS A 54 -0.91 -1.76 11.49
C LYS A 54 0.40 -2.47 11.14
N ASN A 55 0.95 -3.14 12.15
CA ASN A 55 2.21 -3.87 12.03
C ASN A 55 2.00 -5.24 11.35
N PHE A 56 3.10 -5.90 10.99
CA PHE A 56 3.12 -7.26 10.43
C PHE A 56 2.30 -7.43 9.14
N ILE A 57 2.29 -6.42 8.28
CA ILE A 57 1.67 -6.51 6.95
C ILE A 57 2.71 -6.99 5.94
N THR A 58 2.32 -7.94 5.09
CA THR A 58 3.08 -8.31 3.90
C THR A 58 2.27 -7.99 2.66
N LEU A 59 2.78 -7.15 1.76
CA LEU A 59 2.25 -7.03 0.40
C LEU A 59 2.97 -8.04 -0.49
N ALA A 60 2.23 -9.01 -1.03
CA ALA A 60 2.80 -10.04 -1.88
C ALA A 60 2.08 -10.05 -3.23
N ALA A 61 2.86 -10.00 -4.30
CA ALA A 61 2.36 -10.20 -5.65
C ALA A 61 3.06 -11.39 -6.31
N SER A 62 2.59 -11.75 -7.50
CA SER A 62 3.17 -12.87 -8.26
C SER A 62 4.42 -12.47 -9.03
N ARG A 63 4.43 -11.26 -9.63
CA ARG A 63 5.56 -10.72 -10.41
C ARG A 63 5.60 -9.19 -10.37
N PRO A 64 6.79 -8.58 -10.20
CA PRO A 64 6.90 -7.12 -10.09
C PRO A 64 6.54 -6.40 -11.39
N GLU A 65 6.75 -7.02 -12.56
CA GLU A 65 6.46 -6.41 -13.86
C GLU A 65 4.95 -6.30 -14.14
N SER A 66 4.14 -7.10 -13.44
CA SER A 66 2.70 -7.18 -13.66
C SER A 66 1.86 -6.52 -12.57
N THR A 67 2.43 -6.26 -11.39
CA THR A 67 1.73 -5.64 -10.26
C THR A 67 2.43 -4.36 -9.85
N ILE A 68 1.83 -3.23 -10.21
CA ILE A 68 2.42 -1.91 -10.05
C ILE A 68 1.50 -1.04 -9.21
N LEU A 69 1.99 -0.53 -8.08
CA LEU A 69 1.39 0.55 -7.32
C LEU A 69 2.01 1.86 -7.77
N SER A 70 1.18 2.77 -8.28
CA SER A 70 1.65 3.98 -8.94
C SER A 70 0.86 5.20 -8.47
N TRP A 71 1.57 6.28 -8.18
CA TRP A 71 0.98 7.58 -7.89
C TRP A 71 1.90 8.71 -8.39
N ASP A 72 1.43 9.96 -8.45
CA ASP A 72 2.13 11.05 -9.16
C ASP A 72 2.32 12.33 -8.31
N ASN A 73 2.45 12.15 -6.99
CA ASN A 73 2.67 13.26 -6.06
C ASN A 73 4.06 13.88 -6.24
N THR A 74 4.11 15.22 -6.22
CA THR A 74 5.34 16.00 -6.08
C THR A 74 5.41 16.62 -4.69
N ALA A 75 6.60 17.09 -4.29
CA ALA A 75 6.76 17.80 -3.01
C ALA A 75 5.85 19.05 -2.87
N THR A 76 5.43 19.64 -3.99
CA THR A 76 4.57 20.82 -4.04
C THR A 76 3.11 20.51 -4.35
N ARG A 77 2.79 19.29 -4.80
CA ARG A 77 1.44 18.84 -5.14
C ARG A 77 1.21 17.43 -4.59
N ILE A 78 0.63 17.40 -3.39
CA ILE A 78 0.30 16.16 -2.68
C ILE A 78 -1.22 15.98 -2.74
N ASN A 79 -1.66 14.91 -3.41
CA ASN A 79 -3.01 14.39 -3.34
C ASN A 79 -2.96 13.04 -2.61
N HIS A 80 -3.56 12.97 -1.42
CA HIS A 80 -3.55 11.76 -0.59
C HIS A 80 -4.84 11.73 0.24
N HIS A 81 -5.35 10.52 0.52
CA HIS A 81 -6.51 10.32 1.38
C HIS A 81 -6.23 10.62 2.87
N GLN A 82 -4.97 10.87 3.25
CA GLN A 82 -4.56 11.20 4.61
C GLN A 82 -4.27 12.70 4.71
N PRO A 83 -4.60 13.34 5.84
CA PRO A 83 -4.28 14.75 6.03
C PRO A 83 -2.78 14.97 6.20
N SER A 84 -2.28 16.15 5.81
CA SER A 84 -0.85 16.53 5.91
C SER A 84 -0.27 16.45 7.33
N ARG A 85 -1.11 16.54 8.37
CA ARG A 85 -0.68 16.32 9.76
C ARG A 85 -0.27 14.87 10.07
N VAL A 86 -0.67 13.91 9.24
CA VAL A 86 -0.36 12.47 9.37
C VAL A 86 0.83 12.11 8.50
N ILE A 87 0.76 12.43 7.20
CA ILE A 87 1.79 12.03 6.22
C ILE A 87 2.89 13.08 6.00
N GLY A 88 2.76 14.26 6.62
CA GLY A 88 3.65 15.39 6.42
C GLY A 88 3.36 16.21 5.15
N THR A 89 4.31 17.07 4.81
CA THR A 89 4.31 17.93 3.62
C THR A 89 5.66 17.82 2.90
N GLY A 90 5.77 18.32 1.66
CA GLY A 90 7.03 18.28 0.93
C GLY A 90 7.43 16.84 0.56
N THR A 91 8.73 16.56 0.65
CA THR A 91 9.30 15.24 0.29
C THR A 91 8.71 14.09 1.10
N PHE A 92 8.39 14.31 2.38
CA PHE A 92 7.82 13.25 3.23
C PHE A 92 6.42 12.83 2.81
N GLY A 93 5.56 13.81 2.46
CA GLY A 93 4.17 13.55 2.10
C GLY A 93 3.96 13.19 0.63
N CYS A 94 4.98 13.30 -0.23
CA CYS A 94 4.84 13.01 -1.66
C CYS A 94 5.14 11.56 -2.06
N GLY A 95 5.35 10.65 -1.10
CA GLY A 95 5.47 9.22 -1.40
C GLY A 95 4.23 8.68 -2.11
N SER A 96 4.42 7.83 -3.12
CA SER A 96 3.32 7.03 -3.69
C SER A 96 2.89 5.90 -2.75
N THR A 97 3.82 5.44 -1.91
CA THR A 97 3.58 4.51 -0.82
C THR A 97 4.35 4.98 0.41
N ILE A 98 3.64 5.14 1.52
CA ILE A 98 4.19 5.58 2.81
C ILE A 98 3.95 4.46 3.82
N VAL A 99 5.02 3.97 4.44
CA VAL A 99 4.97 2.87 5.41
C VAL A 99 5.53 3.34 6.74
N GLU A 100 4.67 3.34 7.76
CA GLU A 100 5.03 3.63 9.16
C GLU A 100 4.81 2.42 10.08
N GLY A 101 4.14 1.38 9.61
CA GLY A 101 3.93 0.12 10.34
C GLY A 101 5.22 -0.68 10.50
N GLU A 102 5.38 -1.30 11.66
CA GLU A 102 6.54 -2.15 11.94
C GLU A 102 6.43 -3.52 11.26
N ASP A 103 7.58 -4.14 11.00
CA ASP A 103 7.68 -5.46 10.38
C ASP A 103 6.98 -5.57 9.02
N PHE A 104 6.91 -4.48 8.26
CA PHE A 104 6.37 -4.48 6.90
C PHE A 104 7.28 -5.26 5.93
N ILE A 105 6.66 -6.05 5.05
CA ILE A 105 7.35 -6.80 4.00
C ILE A 105 6.66 -6.53 2.66
N ALA A 106 7.44 -6.36 1.60
CA ALA A 106 6.93 -6.32 0.24
C ALA A 106 7.69 -7.31 -0.64
N GLU A 107 6.97 -8.13 -1.40
CA GLU A 107 7.54 -9.19 -2.23
C GLU A 107 6.95 -9.16 -3.65
N ASN A 108 7.83 -9.21 -4.65
CA ASN A 108 7.49 -9.30 -6.08
C ASN A 108 6.51 -8.22 -6.57
N ILE A 109 6.62 -7.00 -6.04
CA ILE A 109 5.70 -5.90 -6.32
C ILE A 109 6.48 -4.63 -6.67
N THR A 110 5.97 -3.83 -7.61
CA THR A 110 6.60 -2.57 -8.02
C THR A 110 5.90 -1.39 -7.34
N PHE A 111 6.70 -0.51 -6.73
CA PHE A 111 6.27 0.81 -6.28
C PHE A 111 6.85 1.87 -7.21
N GLU A 112 6.00 2.74 -7.71
CA GLU A 112 6.35 3.74 -8.70
C GLU A 112 5.81 5.11 -8.27
N ASN A 113 6.62 6.16 -8.47
CA ASN A 113 6.13 7.53 -8.46
C ASN A 113 6.27 8.10 -9.88
N LYS A 114 5.13 8.36 -10.54
CA LYS A 114 5.02 8.95 -11.89
C LYS A 114 4.90 10.47 -11.89
N ALA A 115 5.43 11.15 -10.87
CA ALA A 115 5.55 12.59 -10.89
C ALA A 115 6.31 13.06 -12.16
N PRO A 116 5.86 14.14 -12.81
CA PRO A 116 6.53 14.67 -13.99
C PRO A 116 7.95 15.12 -13.62
N GLN A 117 8.93 14.70 -14.42
CA GLN A 117 10.30 15.20 -14.30
C GLN A 117 10.34 16.63 -14.85
N VAL A 118 10.87 17.55 -14.04
CA VAL A 118 11.13 18.94 -14.42
C VAL A 118 12.54 19.13 -14.93
#